data_AF-I4EM21-F1
#
_entry.id   AF-I4EM21-F1
#
_cell.length_a   1.000
_cell.length_b   1.000
_cell.length_c   1.000
_cell.angle_alpha   90.00
_cell.angle_beta   90.00
_cell.angle_gamma   90.00
#
_symmetry.space_group_name_H-M   'P 1'
#
loop_
_entity.id
_entity.type
_entity.pdbx_description
1 polymer ?
#
loop_
_entity_poly.entity_id
_entity_poly.type
_entity_poly.pdbx_seq_one_letter_code
_entity_poly.pdbx_strand_id
1 'polypeptide(L)'
;MADQFSGRPQPSDEQEQIVRSLASELEESFLEYLRGDIGFAEVTFEVFDTLQAVHAVATGQYTVEYDEEDEEELDLEMPEEIMPTDAKSRQGKRKR
;
A
#
# COMPACT_ATOMS: atom_id res chain seq x y z
N MET A 1 38.85 -9.05 5.18
CA MET A 1 37.71 -8.20 5.55
C MET A 1 36.52 -9.12 5.71
N ALA A 2 36.09 -9.35 6.95
CA ALA A 2 35.03 -10.30 7.24
C ALA A 2 33.68 -9.78 6.71
N ASP A 3 32.90 -10.71 6.19
CA ASP A 3 31.57 -10.54 5.64
C ASP A 3 30.60 -10.06 6.74
N GLN A 4 30.47 -8.73 6.89
CA GLN A 4 29.58 -8.10 7.87
C GLN A 4 28.09 -8.17 7.48
N PHE A 5 27.75 -8.81 6.35
CA PHE A 5 26.38 -8.89 5.83
C PHE A 5 25.78 -10.29 5.94
N SER A 6 26.60 -11.34 6.05
CA SER A 6 26.17 -12.75 6.14
C SER A 6 25.27 -13.12 7.34
N GLY A 7 25.09 -12.22 8.32
CA GLY A 7 24.28 -12.46 9.53
C GLY A 7 23.02 -11.60 9.65
N ARG A 8 22.72 -10.71 8.70
CA ARG A 8 21.48 -9.94 8.75
C ARG A 8 20.30 -10.82 8.35
N PRO A 9 19.15 -10.72 9.03
CA PRO A 9 17.93 -11.35 8.56
C PRO A 9 17.64 -10.87 7.13
N GLN A 10 17.05 -11.76 6.31
CA GLN A 10 16.56 -11.37 4.99
C GLN A 10 15.60 -10.19 5.14
N PRO A 11 15.60 -9.24 4.18
CA PRO A 11 14.65 -8.13 4.22
C PRO A 11 13.22 -8.66 4.20
N SER A 12 12.32 -8.00 4.92
CA SER A 12 10.89 -8.29 4.81
C SER A 12 10.34 -7.79 3.47
N ASP A 13 9.21 -8.36 3.03
CA ASP A 13 8.53 -7.90 1.82
C ASP A 13 8.19 -6.39 1.88
N GLU A 14 7.84 -5.90 3.06
CA GLU A 14 7.61 -4.47 3.32
C GLU A 14 8.88 -3.63 3.14
N GLN A 15 10.03 -4.08 3.67
CA GLN A 15 11.31 -3.38 3.47
C GLN A 15 11.68 -3.33 1.98
N GLU A 16 11.46 -4.42 1.25
CA GLU A 16 11.68 -4.42 -0.20
C GLU A 16 10.74 -3.45 -0.92
N GLN A 17 9.47 -3.39 -0.52
CA GLN A 17 8.49 -2.49 -1.11
C GLN A 17 8.85 -1.02 -0.89
N ILE A 18 9.25 -0.65 0.34
CA ILE A 18 9.71 0.71 0.65
C ILE A 18 10.92 1.08 -0.21
N VAL A 19 11.93 0.21 -0.28
CA VAL A 19 13.14 0.48 -1.07
C VAL A 19 12.82 0.59 -2.57
N ARG A 20 11.86 -0.20 -3.08
CA ARG A 20 11.40 -0.07 -4.47
C ARG A 20 10.69 1.26 -4.72
N SER A 21 9.87 1.77 -3.80
CA SER A 21 9.25 3.10 -3.92
C SER A 21 10.31 4.18 -4.00
N LEU A 22 11.23 4.19 -3.02
CA LEU A 22 12.36 5.12 -2.97
C LEU A 22 13.21 5.10 -4.25
N ALA A 23 13.46 3.92 -4.82
CA ALA A 23 14.20 3.80 -6.07
C ALA A 23 13.43 4.38 -7.26
N SER A 24 12.11 4.20 -7.31
CA SER A 24 11.25 4.76 -8.36
C SER A 24 11.21 6.30 -8.30
N GLU A 25 11.08 6.86 -7.10
CA GLU A 25 11.11 8.31 -6.87
C GLU A 25 12.48 8.91 -7.28
N LEU A 26 13.57 8.21 -6.95
CA LEU A 26 14.91 8.65 -7.35
C LEU A 26 15.15 8.53 -8.86
N GLU A 27 14.57 7.52 -9.52
CA GLU A 27 14.60 7.40 -10.98
C GLU A 27 13.93 8.62 -11.65
N GLU A 28 12.78 9.04 -11.13
CA GLU A 28 12.09 10.24 -11.62
C GLU A 28 12.98 11.50 -11.48
N SER A 29 13.63 11.68 -10.33
CA SER A 29 14.58 12.78 -10.11
C SER A 29 15.74 12.77 -11.13
N PHE A 30 16.26 11.60 -11.49
CA PHE A 30 17.28 11.51 -12.54
C PHE A 30 16.75 11.90 -13.92
N LEU A 31 15.51 11.53 -14.24
CA LEU A 31 14.87 11.90 -15.50
C LEU A 31 14.59 13.41 -15.56
N GLU A 32 14.16 14.03 -14.46
CA GLU A 32 14.00 15.48 -14.34
C GLU A 32 15.32 16.22 -14.54
N TYR A 33 16.41 15.73 -13.93
CA TYR A 33 17.74 16.28 -14.17
C TYR A 33 18.17 16.16 -15.65
N LEU A 34 17.90 15.01 -16.28
CA LEU A 34 18.22 14.80 -17.70
C LEU A 34 17.41 15.72 -18.63
N ARG A 35 16.15 15.98 -18.28
CA ARG A 35 15.27 16.93 -19.00
C ARG A 35 15.67 18.39 -18.77
N GLY A 36 16.40 18.67 -17.69
CA GLY A 36 16.81 20.02 -17.29
C GLY A 36 15.79 20.72 -16.40
N ASP A 37 14.87 19.97 -15.80
CA ASP A 37 13.82 20.48 -14.91
C ASP A 37 14.38 20.81 -13.52
N ILE A 38 15.35 20.03 -13.03
CA ILE A 38 16.10 20.26 -11.79
C ILE A 38 17.60 20.38 -12.02
N GLY A 39 18.29 21.04 -11.08
CA GLY A 39 19.75 21.25 -11.14
C GLY A 39 20.57 20.11 -10.52
N PHE A 40 21.88 20.09 -10.79
CA PHE A 40 22.79 19.09 -10.20
C PHE A 40 22.78 19.08 -8.66
N ALA A 41 22.63 20.26 -8.04
CA ALA A 41 22.57 20.36 -6.58
C ALA A 41 21.32 19.64 -6.04
N GLU A 42 20.17 19.84 -6.68
CA GLU A 42 18.88 19.29 -6.28
C GLU A 42 18.88 17.77 -6.37
N VAL A 43 19.24 17.20 -7.53
CA VAL A 43 19.37 15.75 -7.66
C VAL A 43 20.40 15.14 -6.70
N THR A 44 21.44 15.89 -6.31
CA THR A 44 22.41 15.40 -5.32
C THR A 44 21.81 15.33 -3.92
N PHE A 45 20.96 16.28 -3.55
CA PHE A 45 20.22 16.23 -2.28
C PHE A 45 19.22 15.06 -2.29
N GLU A 46 18.45 14.89 -3.36
CA GLU A 46 17.51 13.77 -3.50
C GLU A 46 18.21 12.41 -3.38
N VAL A 47 19.37 12.24 -4.03
CA VAL A 47 20.19 11.03 -3.88
C VAL A 47 20.61 10.83 -2.43
N PHE A 48 21.07 11.88 -1.76
CA PHE A 48 21.55 11.79 -0.39
C PHE A 48 20.42 11.40 0.57
N ASP A 49 19.26 12.05 0.45
CA ASP A 49 18.09 11.79 1.28
C ASP A 49 17.55 10.38 1.05
N THR A 50 17.47 9.94 -0.21
CA THR A 50 17.10 8.57 -0.57
C THR A 50 18.05 7.54 0.05
N LEU A 51 19.37 7.79 -0.01
CA LEU A 51 20.36 6.90 0.60
C LEU A 51 20.25 6.85 2.14
N GLN A 52 19.93 7.98 2.78
CA GLN A 52 19.63 8.00 4.21
C GLN A 52 18.38 7.19 4.54
N ALA A 53 17.31 7.33 3.75
CA ALA A 53 16.07 6.56 3.92
C ALA A 53 16.33 5.05 3.77
N VAL A 54 17.05 4.62 2.73
CA VAL A 54 17.47 3.22 2.56
C VAL A 54 18.31 2.73 3.75
N HIS A 55 19.20 3.57 4.27
CA HIS A 55 19.98 3.23 5.47
C HIS A 55 19.08 3.06 6.72
N ALA A 56 18.09 3.93 6.90
CA ALA A 56 17.10 3.82 7.97
C ALA A 56 16.28 2.52 7.86
N VAL A 57 15.83 2.16 6.66
CA VAL A 57 15.15 0.88 6.40
C VAL A 57 16.06 -0.31 6.75
N ALA A 58 17.30 -0.29 6.24
CA ALA A 58 18.27 -1.35 6.46
C ALA A 58 18.72 -1.51 7.94
N THR A 59 18.52 -0.48 8.77
CA THR A 59 18.85 -0.49 10.21
C THR A 59 17.61 -0.67 11.09
N GLY A 60 16.41 -0.73 10.49
CA GLY A 60 15.15 -0.81 11.23
C GLY A 60 14.77 0.48 11.95
N GLN A 61 15.35 1.62 11.57
CA GLN A 61 15.10 2.93 12.17
C GLN A 61 14.11 3.76 11.32
N TYR A 62 13.00 3.16 10.92
CA TYR A 62 11.96 3.82 10.11
C TYR A 62 10.58 3.63 10.73
N THR A 63 9.63 4.47 10.32
CA THR A 63 8.21 4.36 10.69
C THR A 63 7.42 4.59 9.42
N VAL A 64 6.48 3.69 9.12
CA VAL A 64 5.59 3.81 7.97
C VAL A 64 4.32 4.47 8.45
N GLU A 65 4.00 5.62 7.86
CA GLU A 65 2.69 6.25 8.03
C GLU A 65 1.81 5.75 6.88
N TYR A 66 0.67 5.15 7.21
CA TYR A 66 -0.32 4.75 6.23
C TYR A 66 -1.34 5.89 6.14
N ASP A 67 -1.45 6.52 4.98
CA ASP A 67 -2.51 7.48 4.74
C ASP A 67 -3.85 6.73 4.64
N GLU A 68 -4.76 6.98 5.58
CA GLU A 68 -6.13 6.43 5.61
C GLU A 68 -7.06 7.10 4.57
N GLU A 69 -6.54 7.57 3.44
CA GLU A 69 -7.32 8.22 2.38
C GLU A 69 -7.73 7.22 1.29
N ASP A 70 -8.49 6.18 1.64
CA ASP A 70 -9.20 5.32 0.68
C ASP A 70 -10.37 4.56 1.35
N GLU A 71 -11.12 5.21 2.26
CA GLU A 71 -12.51 4.80 2.49
C GLU A 71 -13.37 5.42 1.37
N GLU A 72 -13.34 4.82 0.18
CA GLU A 72 -14.44 4.95 -0.76
C GLU A 72 -15.71 4.49 -0.02
N GLU A 73 -16.59 5.44 0.31
CA GLU A 73 -17.92 5.20 0.85
C GLU A 73 -18.69 4.32 -0.16
N LEU A 74 -18.56 3.00 -0.01
CA LEU A 74 -19.39 2.02 -0.67
C LEU A 74 -20.81 2.26 -0.16
N ASP A 75 -21.57 3.09 -0.88
CA ASP A 75 -23.02 3.19 -0.79
C ASP A 75 -23.62 1.85 -1.22
N LEU A 76 -23.51 0.87 -0.32
CA LEU A 76 -24.21 -0.40 -0.37
C LEU A 76 -25.66 -0.10 -0.04
N GLU A 77 -26.40 0.35 -1.06
CA GLU A 77 -27.85 0.41 -1.07
C GLU A 77 -28.36 -1.01 -0.74
N MET A 78 -28.70 -1.25 0.54
CA MET A 78 -29.22 -2.53 0.98
C MET A 78 -30.57 -2.75 0.28
N PRO A 79 -30.74 -3.79 -0.57
CA PRO A 79 -32.06 -4.11 -1.07
C PRO A 79 -32.94 -4.49 0.12
N GLU A 80 -34.03 -3.75 0.28
CA GLU A 80 -35.02 -3.94 1.33
C GLU A 80 -35.38 -5.41 1.51
N GLU A 81 -35.28 -5.83 2.77
CA GLU A 81 -35.66 -7.11 3.31
C GLU A 81 -37.05 -7.53 2.81
N ILE A 82 -37.12 -8.49 1.88
CA ILE A 82 -38.40 -9.09 1.46
C ILE A 82 -38.88 -9.96 2.62
N MET A 83 -39.72 -9.39 3.48
CA MET A 83 -40.34 -10.10 4.60
C MET A 83 -41.09 -11.35 4.10
N PRO A 84 -40.86 -12.55 4.69
CA PRO A 84 -41.71 -13.70 4.43
C PRO A 84 -43.06 -13.48 5.15
N THR A 85 -44.09 -13.09 4.41
CA THR A 85 -45.44 -13.03 4.95
C THR A 85 -46.02 -14.44 5.01
N ASP A 86 -45.83 -15.08 6.17
CA ASP A 86 -46.50 -16.34 6.48
C ASP A 86 -48.03 -16.17 6.67
N ALA A 87 -48.72 -17.23 6.25
CA ALA A 87 -49.99 -17.73 6.79
C ALA A 87 -51.31 -16.95 6.56
N LYS A 88 -52.11 -17.46 5.61
CA LYS A 88 -53.54 -17.74 5.89
C LYS A 88 -53.94 -19.16 5.50
N SER A 89 -54.03 -19.98 6.54
CA SER A 89 -54.83 -21.18 6.71
C SER A 89 -56.21 -21.11 6.05
N ARG A 90 -56.66 -22.20 5.38
CA ARG A 90 -57.83 -23.00 5.79
C ARG A 90 -58.30 -24.01 4.73
N GLN A 91 -58.30 -25.28 5.15
CA GLN A 91 -59.36 -26.30 4.97
C GLN A 91 -60.05 -26.47 3.60
N GLY A 92 -59.99 -27.70 3.07
CA GLY A 92 -61.23 -28.36 2.65
C GLY A 92 -61.15 -29.44 1.57
N LYS A 93 -61.40 -30.68 2.03
CA LYS A 93 -62.17 -31.75 1.37
C LYS A 93 -61.52 -32.61 0.25
N ARG A 94 -61.14 -33.80 0.72
CA ARG A 94 -61.35 -35.14 0.11
C ARG A 94 -62.37 -35.24 -1.03
N LYS A 95 -62.01 -36.00 -2.07
CA LYS A 95 -62.77 -37.01 -2.86
C LYS A 95 -62.08 -37.09 -4.25
N ARG A 96 -61.89 -38.22 -4.91
CA ARG A 96 -62.27 -39.61 -4.72
C ARG A 96 -61.38 -40.46 -5.62
#